data_AF-A0A954NHM9-F1
#
_entry.id   AF-A0A954NHM9-F1
#
_cell.length_a   1.000
_cell.length_b   1.000
_cell.length_c   1.000
_cell.angle_alpha   90.00
_cell.angle_beta   90.00
_cell.angle_gamma   90.00
#
_symmetry.space_group_name_H-M   'P 1'
#
loop_
_entity.id
_entity.type
_entity.pdbx_description
1 polymer ?
#
loop_
_entity_poly.entity_id
_entity_poly.type
_entity_poly.pdbx_seq_one_letter_code
_entity_poly.pdbx_strand_id
1 'polypeptide(L)'
;MDVDYIVEISRQAMVVTMLICAPVLIVGVLSGLIIGLMQAVTQIQDQTIAFVPKLLLMMVACGLSLPWALQVLVEFSAQIFGAGPGGNLGGGG
;
A
#
# COMPACT_ATOMS: atom_id res chain seq x y z
N MET A 1 8.92 25.90 -15.18
CA MET A 1 8.71 24.47 -14.90
C MET A 1 9.79 23.73 -15.65
N ASP A 2 10.94 23.56 -15.01
CA ASP A 2 12.11 22.93 -15.63
C ASP A 2 11.91 21.41 -15.72
N VAL A 3 12.50 20.81 -16.75
CA VAL A 3 12.38 19.37 -17.01
C VAL A 3 12.89 18.55 -15.81
N ASP A 4 13.90 19.05 -15.11
CA ASP A 4 14.46 18.42 -13.91
C ASP A 4 13.43 18.27 -12.79
N TYR A 5 12.52 19.23 -12.62
CA TYR A 5 11.46 19.16 -11.60
C TYR A 5 10.44 18.05 -11.91
N ILE A 6 10.10 17.87 -13.19
CA ILE A 6 9.18 16.82 -13.65
C ILE A 6 9.80 15.44 -13.45
N VAL A 7 11.11 15.32 -13.72
CA VAL A 7 11.86 14.07 -13.52
C VAL A 7 11.93 13.70 -12.04
N GLU A 8 12.15 14.68 -11.16
CA GLU A 8 12.22 14.44 -9.71
C GLU A 8 10.86 13.99 -9.14
N ILE A 9 9.76 14.66 -9.51
CA ILE A 9 8.41 14.23 -9.11
C ILE A 9 8.13 12.82 -9.62
N SER A 10 8.51 12.49 -10.85
CA SER A 10 8.29 11.17 -11.45
C SER A 10 9.05 10.08 -10.69
N ARG A 11 10.31 10.34 -10.32
CA ARG A 11 11.12 9.45 -9.47
C ARG A 11 10.45 9.26 -8.11
N GLN A 12 10.01 10.34 -7.49
CA GLN A 12 9.38 10.29 -6.18
C GLN A 12 8.05 9.53 -6.21
N ALA A 13 7.24 9.72 -7.27
CA ALA A 13 6.01 8.97 -7.49
C ALA A 13 6.24 7.46 -7.58
N MET A 14 7.30 7.03 -8.29
CA MET A 14 7.68 5.62 -8.38
C MET A 14 8.05 5.04 -7.01
N VAL A 15 8.85 5.78 -6.23
CA VAL A 15 9.26 5.35 -4.88
C VAL A 15 8.05 5.25 -3.94
N VAL A 16 7.16 6.25 -3.98
CA VAL A 16 5.93 6.25 -3.18
C VAL A 16 5.03 5.08 -3.55
N THR A 17 4.85 4.82 -4.85
CA THR A 17 4.07 3.67 -5.32
C THR A 17 4.68 2.36 -4.85
N MET A 18 6.01 2.20 -4.94
CA MET A 18 6.71 1.02 -4.45
C MET A 18 6.53 0.84 -2.95
N LEU A 19 6.62 1.92 -2.18
CA LEU A 19 6.42 1.92 -0.74
C LEU A 19 4.99 1.47 -0.41
N ILE A 20 3.97 2.06 -1.05
CA ILE A 20 2.55 1.68 -0.87
C ILE A 20 2.32 0.21 -1.21
N CYS A 21 2.93 -0.29 -2.29
CA CYS A 21 2.78 -1.69 -2.69
C CYS A 21 3.47 -2.67 -1.73
N ALA A 22 4.55 -2.30 -1.05
CA ALA A 22 5.33 -3.22 -0.22
C ALA A 22 4.52 -3.94 0.87
N PRO A 23 3.77 -3.27 1.78
CA PRO A 23 2.99 -3.97 2.80
C PRO A 23 1.79 -4.71 2.22
N VAL A 24 1.16 -4.19 1.15
CA VAL A 24 0.06 -4.88 0.47
C VAL A 24 0.53 -6.21 -0.11
N LEU A 25 1.71 -6.23 -0.75
CA LEU A 25 2.32 -7.44 -1.29
C LEU A 25 2.67 -8.43 -0.19
N ILE A 26 3.26 -7.99 0.92
CA ILE A 26 3.59 -8.87 2.05
C ILE A 26 2.34 -9.54 2.61
N VAL A 27 1.28 -8.78 2.88
CA VAL A 27 0.03 -9.33 3.41
C VAL A 27 -0.65 -10.24 2.38
N GLY A 28 -0.63 -9.87 1.10
CA GLY A 28 -1.19 -10.68 0.01
C GLY A 28 -0.46 -12.02 -0.15
N VAL A 29 0.87 -12.02 -0.09
CA VAL A 29 1.69 -13.24 -0.17
C VAL A 29 1.48 -14.11 1.07
N LEU A 30 1.51 -13.54 2.27
CA LEU A 30 1.31 -14.31 3.52
C LEU A 30 -0.08 -14.93 3.59
N SER A 31 -1.13 -14.16 3.32
CA SER A 31 -2.50 -14.69 3.32
C SER A 31 -2.71 -15.72 2.20
N GLY A 32 -2.19 -15.46 0.99
CA GLY A 32 -2.25 -16.40 -0.13
C GLY A 32 -1.56 -17.74 0.19
N LEU A 33 -0.40 -17.67 0.85
CA LEU A 33 0.35 -18.85 1.29
C LEU A 33 -0.41 -19.64 2.36
N ILE A 34 -0.92 -18.98 3.41
CA ILE A 34 -1.65 -19.62 4.50
C ILE A 34 -2.90 -20.34 3.97
N ILE A 35 -3.67 -19.67 3.11
CA ILE A 35 -4.90 -20.23 2.55
C ILE A 35 -4.59 -21.36 1.57
N GLY A 36 -3.58 -21.18 0.71
CA GLY A 36 -3.14 -22.22 -0.22
C GLY A 36 -2.69 -23.49 0.51
N LEU A 37 -2.00 -23.33 1.64
CA LEU A 37 -1.60 -24.44 2.49
C LEU A 37 -2.82 -25.11 3.15
N MET A 38 -3.76 -24.34 3.69
CA MET A 38 -5.01 -24.87 4.25
C MET A 38 -5.83 -25.63 3.20
N GLN A 39 -5.90 -25.12 1.97
CA GLN A 39 -6.55 -25.79 0.85
C GLN A 39 -5.85 -27.12 0.49
N ALA A 40 -4.52 -27.13 0.46
CA ALA A 40 -3.73 -28.33 0.15
C ALA A 40 -3.81 -29.42 1.23
N VAL A 41 -3.75 -29.04 2.51
CA VAL A 41 -3.74 -29.98 3.65
C VAL A 41 -5.10 -30.64 3.88
N THR A 42 -6.20 -29.94 3.63
CA THR A 42 -7.55 -30.44 3.94
C THR A 42 -8.19 -31.25 2.79
N GLN A 43 -7.54 -31.32 1.62
CA GLN A 43 -8.02 -32.01 0.40
C GLN A 43 -9.43 -31.61 -0.07
N ILE A 44 -9.95 -30.45 0.34
CA ILE A 44 -11.24 -29.93 -0.14
C ILE A 44 -10.99 -29.23 -1.48
N GLN A 45 -11.28 -29.91 -2.59
CA GLN A 45 -11.20 -29.34 -3.95
C GLN A 45 -12.43 -28.53 -4.37
N ASP A 46 -13.37 -28.26 -3.45
CA ASP A 46 -14.55 -27.44 -3.75
C ASP A 46 -14.16 -25.95 -3.81
N GLN A 47 -13.90 -25.49 -5.03
CA GLN A 47 -13.46 -24.12 -5.34
C GLN A 47 -14.38 -23.05 -4.75
N THR A 48 -15.67 -23.35 -4.56
CA THR A 48 -16.67 -22.39 -4.05
C THR A 48 -16.52 -22.12 -2.56
N ILE A 49 -16.33 -23.17 -1.74
CA ILE A 49 -16.15 -23.05 -0.29
C ILE A 49 -14.80 -22.40 0.04
N ALA A 50 -13.77 -22.71 -0.75
CA ALA A 50 -12.43 -22.19 -0.54
C ALA A 50 -12.28 -20.72 -0.97
N PHE A 51 -13.24 -20.18 -1.74
CA PHE A 51 -13.25 -18.80 -2.21
C PHE A 51 -13.66 -17.80 -1.13
N VAL A 52 -14.62 -18.17 -0.27
CA VAL A 52 -15.18 -17.27 0.77
C VAL A 52 -14.14 -16.87 1.82
N PRO A 53 -13.37 -17.80 2.45
CA PRO A 53 -12.31 -17.44 3.40
C PRO A 53 -11.24 -16.56 2.74
N LYS A 54 -10.93 -16.83 1.47
CA LYS A 54 -9.93 -16.08 0.70
C LYS A 54 -10.35 -14.64 0.43
N LEU A 55 -11.62 -14.42 0.09
CA LEU A 55 -12.18 -13.07 -0.07
C LEU A 55 -12.21 -12.30 1.25
N LEU A 56 -12.62 -12.93 2.35
CA LEU A 56 -12.65 -12.27 3.66
C LEU A 56 -11.25 -11.83 4.09
N LEU A 57 -10.25 -12.70 3.93
CA LEU A 57 -8.85 -12.37 4.25
C LEU A 57 -8.30 -11.25 3.36
N MET A 58 -8.63 -11.23 2.06
CA MET A 58 -8.28 -10.13 1.16
C MET A 58 -8.98 -8.82 1.53
N MET A 59 -10.26 -8.87 1.94
CA MET A 59 -10.98 -7.68 2.40
C MET A 59 -10.38 -7.11 3.68
N VAL A 60 -10.01 -7.96 4.65
CA VAL A 60 -9.35 -7.52 5.87
C VAL A 60 -7.96 -6.96 5.57
N ALA A 61 -7.19 -7.64 4.73
CA ALA A 61 -5.87 -7.17 4.29
C ALA A 61 -5.93 -5.80 3.61
N CYS A 62 -6.89 -5.62 2.69
CA CYS A 62 -7.13 -4.37 2.00
C CYS A 62 -7.62 -3.28 2.96
N GLY A 63 -8.56 -3.60 3.85
CA GLY A 63 -9.09 -2.67 4.84
C GLY A 63 -8.03 -2.16 5.82
N LEU A 64 -7.09 -3.03 6.24
CA LEU A 64 -5.98 -2.65 7.11
C LEU A 64 -4.89 -1.83 6.39
N SER A 65 -4.64 -2.11 5.11
CA SER A 65 -3.65 -1.36 4.32
C SER A 65 -4.17 0.00 3.84
N LEU A 66 -5.50 0.17 3.75
CA LEU A 66 -6.16 1.38 3.28
C LEU A 66 -5.80 2.66 4.07
N PRO A 67 -5.92 2.75 5.42
CA PRO A 67 -5.62 3.98 6.14
C PRO A 67 -4.17 4.42 5.98
N TRP A 68 -3.24 3.47 5.96
CA TRP A 68 -1.82 3.74 5.80
C TRP A 68 -1.47 4.16 4.36
N ALA A 69 -2.04 3.50 3.34
CA ALA A 69 -1.86 3.89 1.94
C ALA A 69 -2.39 5.31 1.67
N LEU A 70 -3.51 5.68 2.29
CA LEU A 70 -4.06 7.03 2.22
C LEU A 70 -3.14 8.06 2.87
N GLN A 71 -2.54 7.77 4.03
CA GLN A 71 -1.56 8.67 4.67
C GLN A 71 -0.38 8.96 3.73
N VAL A 72 0.20 7.93 3.13
CA VAL A 72 1.34 8.07 2.20
C VAL A 72 0.95 8.88 0.96
N LEU A 73 -0.25 8.67 0.42
CA LEU A 73 -0.72 9.39 -0.77
C LEU A 73 -1.04 10.86 -0.47
N VAL A 74 -1.57 11.15 0.72
CA VAL A 74 -1.79 12.52 1.22
C VAL A 74 -0.45 13.22 1.44
N GLU A 75 0.53 12.56 2.05
CA GLU A 75 1.89 13.08 2.25
C GLU A 75 2.56 13.44 0.92
N PHE A 76 2.49 12.54 -0.07
CA PHE A 76 3.02 12.78 -1.41
C PHE A 76 2.31 13.94 -2.12
N SER A 77 0.99 14.00 -2.02
CA SER A 77 0.20 15.10 -2.57
C SER A 77 0.57 16.43 -1.89
N ALA A 78 0.71 16.45 -0.56
CA ALA A 78 1.11 17.64 0.19
C ALA A 78 2.52 18.13 -0.19
N GLN A 79 3.44 17.22 -0.52
CA GLN A 79 4.77 17.57 -1.02
C GLN A 79 4.72 18.25 -2.40
N ILE A 80 3.88 17.77 -3.32
CA ILE A 80 3.71 18.38 -4.65
C ILE A 80 2.99 19.73 -4.57
N PHE A 81 1.94 19.83 -3.74
CA PHE A 81 1.14 21.04 -3.60
C PHE A 81 1.75 22.09 -2.64
N GLY A 82 2.91 21.81 -2.04
CA GLY A 82 3.62 22.74 -1.15
C GLY A 82 2.95 22.96 0.21
N ALA A 83 2.04 22.08 0.61
CA ALA A 83 1.25 22.16 1.84
C ALA A 83 1.69 21.15 2.92
N GLY A 84 2.96 20.74 2.90
CA GLY A 84 3.51 19.89 3.94
C GLY A 84 3.43 20.57 5.33
N PRO A 85 3.08 19.85 6.41
CA PRO A 85 3.26 20.29 7.79
C PRO A 85 4.77 20.29 8.11
N GLY A 86 5.44 21.27 7.52
CA GLY A 86 6.87 21.57 7.56
C GLY A 86 7.11 23.00 7.08
N GLY A 87 6.08 23.86 7.16
CA GLY A 87 6.30 25.29 7.26
C GLY A 87 7.21 25.52 8.46
N ASN A 88 8.41 26.03 8.18
CA ASN A 88 9.42 26.44 9.15
C ASN A 88 8.86 27.52 10.10
N LEU A 89 8.05 27.10 11.07
CA LEU A 89 7.67 27.87 12.25
C LEU A 89 8.63 27.51 13.38
N GLY A 90 9.84 28.07 13.32
CA GLY A 90 10.81 27.93 14.42
C GLY A 90 12.23 28.40 14.12
N GLY A 91 12.51 29.68 14.42
CA GLY A 91 13.85 30.28 14.55
C GLY A 91 14.32 31.01 13.28
N GLY A 92 14.48 32.33 13.22
CA GLY A 92 14.77 33.27 14.30
C GLY A 92 16.20 33.06 14.80
N GLY A 93 17.18 33.57 14.05
CA GLY A 93 18.62 33.48 14.32
C GLY A 93 19.44 33.51 13.05
#